data_AF-A0ABD1SDJ9-F1
#
_entry.id   AF-A0ABD1SDJ9-F1
#
_cell.length_a   1.000
_cell.length_b   1.000
_cell.length_c   1.000
_cell.angle_alpha   90.00
_cell.angle_beta   90.00
_cell.angle_gamma   90.00
#
_symmetry.space_group_name_H-M   'P 1'
#
loop_
_entity.id
_entity.type
_entity.pdbx_description
1 polymer ?
#
loop_
_entity_poly.entity_id
_entity_poly.type
_entity_poly.pdbx_seq_one_letter_code
_entity_poly.pdbx_strand_id
1 'polypeptide(L)'
;MSDMLYWFEWCTWDAFYTNVTSEGVKQGLESFKKCGILPMFIIIDDGWQSVGMDPTSVEAKANNTANFANRLTNIKESHKFQKDGKEVKGWMIRQWEFGIL
;
A
#
# COMPACT_ATOMS: atom_id res chain seq x y z
N MET A 1 -9.11 25.80 -9.92
CA MET A 1 -9.24 24.41 -9.42
C MET A 1 -10.49 24.39 -8.54
N SER A 2 -11.43 23.46 -8.70
CA SER A 2 -12.60 23.44 -7.81
C SER A 2 -12.16 23.06 -6.40
N ASP A 3 -12.91 23.53 -5.38
CA ASP A 3 -12.62 23.23 -3.97
C ASP A 3 -12.55 21.73 -3.68
N MET A 4 -13.24 20.91 -4.48
CA MET A 4 -13.26 19.44 -4.37
C MET A 4 -11.87 18.81 -4.54
N LEU A 5 -11.01 19.34 -5.42
CA LEU A 5 -9.69 18.77 -5.67
C LEU A 5 -8.70 19.01 -4.52
N TYR A 6 -8.97 19.99 -3.67
CA TYR A 6 -8.19 20.20 -2.43
C TYR A 6 -8.46 19.14 -1.36
N TRP A 7 -9.53 18.35 -1.49
CA TRP A 7 -9.86 17.26 -0.58
C TRP A 7 -9.61 15.89 -1.19
N PHE A 8 -8.92 15.84 -2.34
CA PHE A 8 -8.62 14.58 -2.98
C PHE A 8 -7.63 13.77 -2.13
N GLU A 9 -8.02 12.53 -1.85
CA GLU A 9 -7.22 11.52 -1.17
C GLU A 9 -7.08 10.31 -2.10
N TRP A 10 -6.04 9.51 -1.90
CA TRP A 10 -5.82 8.32 -2.71
C TRP A 10 -5.52 7.10 -1.86
N CYS A 11 -6.31 6.04 -2.05
CA CYS A 11 -6.04 4.71 -1.53
C CYS A 11 -5.39 3.84 -2.61
N THR A 12 -4.27 3.20 -2.30
CA THR A 12 -3.54 2.36 -3.27
C THR A 12 -4.31 1.12 -3.70
N TRP A 13 -5.36 0.72 -2.96
CA TRP A 13 -6.21 -0.41 -3.29
C TRP A 13 -6.86 -0.27 -4.68
N ASP A 14 -7.27 0.95 -5.04
CA ASP A 14 -7.95 1.26 -6.31
C ASP A 14 -7.09 0.92 -7.55
N ALA A 15 -5.77 0.88 -7.40
CA ALA A 15 -4.83 0.65 -8.49
C ALA A 15 -4.08 -0.68 -8.38
N PHE A 16 -3.73 -1.10 -7.18
CA PHE A 16 -2.73 -2.16 -7.00
C PHE A 16 -3.23 -3.38 -6.23
N TYR A 17 -4.35 -3.28 -5.50
CA TYR A 17 -4.72 -4.29 -4.49
C TYR A 17 -3.48 -4.63 -3.62
N THR A 18 -3.24 -5.92 -3.36
CA THR A 18 -2.08 -6.41 -2.60
C THR A 18 -0.73 -6.27 -3.32
N ASN A 19 -0.71 -5.86 -4.59
CA ASN A 19 0.51 -5.74 -5.41
C ASN A 19 1.16 -4.35 -5.35
N VAL A 20 0.78 -3.52 -4.38
CA VAL A 20 1.39 -2.19 -4.17
C VAL A 20 2.91 -2.29 -3.96
N THR A 21 3.65 -1.37 -4.58
CA THR A 21 5.11 -1.22 -4.48
C THR A 21 5.50 0.25 -4.30
N SER A 22 6.66 0.53 -3.73
CA SER A 22 7.16 1.92 -3.56
C SER A 22 7.27 2.67 -4.90
N GLU A 23 7.74 1.99 -5.95
CA GLU A 23 7.84 2.56 -7.30
C GLU A 23 6.46 2.80 -7.93
N GLY A 24 5.51 1.87 -7.75
CA GLY A 24 4.14 2.04 -8.24
C GLY A 24 3.44 3.25 -7.61
N VAL A 25 3.58 3.44 -6.30
CA VAL A 25 3.06 4.63 -5.59
C VAL A 25 3.68 5.90 -6.14
N LYS A 26 5.01 5.92 -6.34
CA LYS A 26 5.70 7.08 -6.92
C LYS A 26 5.21 7.41 -8.33
N GLN A 27 5.02 6.40 -9.18
CA GLN A 27 4.50 6.58 -10.53
C GLN A 27 3.07 7.11 -10.54
N GLY A 28 2.21 6.63 -9.63
CA GLY A 28 0.85 7.16 -9.45
C GLY A 28 0.84 8.64 -9.03
N LEU A 29 1.71 9.03 -8.09
CA LEU A 29 1.82 10.44 -7.69
C LEU A 29 2.31 11.35 -8.81
N GLU A 30 3.28 10.88 -9.60
CA GLU A 30 3.75 11.63 -10.78
C GLU A 30 2.66 11.72 -11.86
N SER A 31 1.77 10.73 -12.00
CA SER A 31 0.66 10.81 -12.94
C SER A 31 -0.39 11.83 -12.50
N PHE A 32 -0.77 11.85 -11.21
CA PHE A 32 -1.67 12.89 -10.67
C PHE A 32 -1.09 14.29 -10.88
N LYS A 33 0.19 14.47 -10.58
CA LYS A 33 0.88 15.76 -10.74
C LYS A 33 0.86 16.25 -12.19
N LYS A 34 1.03 15.35 -13.17
CA LYS A 34 0.92 15.70 -14.61
C LYS A 34 -0.50 16.15 -14.99
N CYS A 35 -1.51 15.64 -14.31
CA CYS A 35 -2.91 16.05 -14.47
C CYS A 35 -3.29 17.28 -13.64
N GLY A 36 -2.34 17.89 -12.91
CA GLY A 36 -2.59 19.05 -12.05
C GLY A 36 -3.28 18.73 -10.73
N ILE A 37 -3.31 17.47 -10.31
CA ILE A 37 -3.91 17.00 -9.06
C ILE A 37 -2.78 16.56 -8.13
N LEU A 38 -2.84 16.94 -6.85
CA LEU A 38 -1.94 16.42 -5.83
C LEU A 38 -2.80 15.90 -4.67
N PRO A 39 -2.77 14.60 -4.37
CA PRO A 39 -3.47 14.07 -3.20
C PRO A 39 -2.96 14.76 -1.93
N MET A 40 -3.88 15.21 -1.07
CA MET A 40 -3.53 15.75 0.24
C MET A 40 -3.10 14.65 1.21
N PHE A 41 -3.69 13.47 1.06
CA PHE A 41 -3.42 12.31 1.87
C PHE A 41 -3.37 11.05 1.00
N ILE A 42 -2.53 10.10 1.40
CA ILE A 42 -2.34 8.82 0.71
C ILE A 42 -2.45 7.71 1.75
N ILE A 43 -3.31 6.74 1.46
CA ILE A 43 -3.42 5.50 2.22
C ILE A 43 -2.71 4.42 1.41
N ILE A 44 -1.64 3.88 1.99
CA ILE A 44 -1.02 2.66 1.50
C ILE A 44 -1.76 1.49 2.16
N ASP A 45 -2.71 0.93 1.42
CA ASP A 45 -3.53 -0.22 1.82
C ASP A 45 -2.70 -1.53 1.81
N ASP A 46 -3.37 -2.65 1.99
CA ASP A 46 -2.80 -3.97 2.15
C ASP A 46 -1.75 -4.33 1.10
N GLY A 47 -0.70 -5.00 1.57
CA GLY A 47 0.40 -5.52 0.76
C GLY A 47 1.71 -4.78 0.92
N TRP A 48 1.78 -3.63 1.59
CA TRP A 48 3.08 -3.01 1.91
C TRP A 48 3.83 -3.78 3.00
N GLN A 49 3.10 -4.28 4.00
CA GLN A 49 3.62 -5.02 5.15
C GLN A 49 4.14 -6.42 4.82
N SER A 50 4.95 -6.96 5.74
CA SER A 50 5.41 -8.35 5.73
C SER A 50 4.29 -9.30 6.15
N VAL A 51 3.98 -10.24 5.25
CA VAL A 51 2.96 -11.27 5.45
C VAL A 51 3.54 -12.66 5.15
N GLY A 52 2.94 -13.71 5.69
CA GLY A 52 3.36 -15.09 5.45
C GLY A 52 2.25 -16.11 5.71
N MET A 53 2.37 -17.28 5.10
CA MET A 53 1.50 -18.42 5.38
C MET A 53 1.95 -19.15 6.64
N ASP A 54 0.99 -19.58 7.46
CA ASP A 54 1.28 -20.54 8.52
C ASP A 54 1.64 -21.91 7.92
N PRO A 55 2.44 -22.76 8.62
CA PRO A 55 2.89 -24.04 8.08
C PRO A 55 1.78 -25.01 7.69
N THR A 56 0.60 -24.88 8.31
CA THR A 56 -0.57 -25.74 8.08
C THR A 56 -1.55 -25.13 7.07
N SER A 57 -1.28 -23.93 6.56
CA SER A 57 -2.17 -23.24 5.62
C SER A 57 -2.00 -23.80 4.21
N VAL A 58 -3.12 -23.88 3.48
CA VAL A 58 -3.13 -24.19 2.05
C VAL A 58 -3.36 -22.90 1.27
N GLU A 59 -2.59 -22.71 0.20
CA GLU A 59 -2.74 -21.53 -0.64
C GLU A 59 -4.13 -21.52 -1.30
N ALA A 60 -4.92 -20.50 -1.01
CA ALA A 60 -6.22 -20.27 -1.62
C ALA A 60 -6.13 -19.06 -2.55
N LYS A 61 -5.73 -19.30 -3.81
CA LYS A 61 -5.73 -18.29 -4.87
C LYS A 61 -7.07 -18.32 -5.58
N ALA A 62 -7.81 -17.21 -5.53
CA ALA A 62 -8.93 -16.96 -6.41
C ALA A 62 -8.63 -15.76 -7.32
N ASN A 63 -9.16 -15.80 -8.54
CA ASN A 63 -8.97 -14.72 -9.51
C ASN A 63 -9.65 -13.45 -9.00
N ASN A 64 -8.96 -12.31 -9.11
CA ASN A 64 -9.46 -10.99 -8.72
C ASN A 64 -9.86 -10.87 -7.23
N THR A 65 -9.29 -11.69 -6.34
CA THR A 65 -9.51 -11.58 -4.90
C THR A 65 -8.21 -11.29 -4.16
N ALA A 66 -8.32 -10.61 -3.01
CA ALA A 66 -7.23 -10.52 -2.05
C ALA A 66 -6.81 -11.94 -1.60
N ASN A 67 -5.50 -12.20 -1.47
CA ASN A 67 -5.01 -13.48 -0.94
C ASN A 67 -5.22 -13.53 0.57
N PHE A 68 -6.31 -14.18 1.02
CA PHE A 68 -6.65 -14.34 2.44
C PHE A 68 -5.79 -15.38 3.19
N ALA A 69 -4.91 -16.11 2.49
CA ALA A 69 -4.11 -17.17 3.09
C ALA A 69 -2.89 -16.67 3.90
N ASN A 70 -2.50 -15.41 3.73
CA ASN A 70 -1.32 -14.84 4.38
C ASN A 70 -1.72 -14.03 5.63
N ARG A 71 -1.11 -14.34 6.78
CA ARG A 71 -1.24 -13.55 8.00
C ARG A 71 -0.19 -12.44 8.05
N LEU A 72 -0.52 -11.30 8.64
CA LEU A 72 0.45 -10.31 9.08
C LEU A 72 1.49 -10.98 10.01
N THR A 73 2.76 -10.92 9.64
CA THR A 73 3.86 -11.46 10.46
C THR A 73 4.61 -10.36 11.18
N ASN A 74 4.66 -9.15 10.62
CA ASN A 74 5.28 -8.00 11.23
C ASN A 74 4.71 -6.69 10.65
N ILE A 75 4.63 -5.66 11.48
CA ILE A 75 4.38 -4.28 11.05
C ILE A 75 5.71 -3.69 10.55
N LYS A 76 6.23 -4.29 9.47
CA LYS A 76 7.45 -3.88 8.78
C LYS A 76 7.23 -3.99 7.29
N GLU A 77 7.84 -3.05 6.58
CA GLU A 77 7.88 -3.07 5.13
C GLU A 77 8.35 -4.42 4.57
N SER A 78 7.66 -4.90 3.54
CA SER A 78 8.04 -6.07 2.76
C SER A 78 9.16 -5.74 1.77
N HIS A 79 9.67 -6.77 1.10
CA HIS A 79 10.66 -6.65 0.03
C HIS A 79 10.24 -5.69 -1.11
N LYS A 80 8.94 -5.39 -1.26
CA LYS A 80 8.40 -4.45 -2.27
C LYS A 80 8.67 -2.97 -1.93
N PHE A 81 9.06 -2.69 -0.69
CA PHE A 81 9.32 -1.35 -0.17
C PHE A 81 10.78 -1.18 0.30
N GLN A 82 11.53 -2.28 0.45
CA GLN A 82 12.95 -2.26 0.74
C GLN A 82 13.79 -2.01 -0.51
N LYS A 83 14.92 -1.28 -0.38
CA LYS A 83 15.89 -1.07 -1.46
C LYS A 83 17.21 -1.76 -1.11
N ASP A 84 17.70 -2.63 -1.98
CA ASP A 84 18.95 -3.38 -1.79
C ASP A 84 18.99 -4.19 -0.47
N GLY A 85 17.83 -4.68 -0.02
CA GLY A 85 17.68 -5.38 1.26
C GLY A 85 17.91 -4.50 2.50
N LYS A 86 17.97 -3.18 2.32
CA LYS A 86 18.09 -2.19 3.39
C LYS A 86 16.80 -1.40 3.52
N GLU A 87 16.48 -1.10 4.77
CA GLU A 87 15.37 -0.22 5.12
C GLU A 87 15.57 1.15 4.47
N VAL A 88 14.56 1.62 3.75
CA VAL A 88 14.62 2.92 3.08
C VAL A 88 14.21 4.00 4.07
N LYS A 89 15.20 4.69 4.66
CA LYS A 89 15.01 5.76 5.66
C LYS A 89 14.26 7.03 5.17
N GLY A 90 13.57 6.97 4.03
CA GLY A 90 12.79 8.08 3.46
C GLY A 90 11.27 7.91 3.54
N TRP A 91 10.78 6.70 3.83
CA TRP A 91 9.35 6.43 3.96
C TRP A 91 8.99 6.34 5.43
N MET A 92 8.57 7.46 6.00
CA MET A 92 7.98 7.45 7.34
C MET A 92 6.53 6.97 7.21
N ILE A 93 6.33 5.65 7.17
CA ILE A 93 5.00 5.04 7.25
C ILE A 93 4.50 5.26 8.68
N ARG A 94 3.73 6.33 8.89
CA ARG A 94 3.00 6.53 10.14
C ARG A 94 1.67 5.79 10.00
N GLN A 95 1.55 4.66 10.67
CA GLN A 95 0.27 3.99 10.82
C GLN A 95 -0.67 4.89 11.63
N TRP A 96 -1.86 5.14 11.10
CA TRP A 96 -3.01 5.47 11.92
C TRP A 96 -3.57 4.14 12.42
N GLU A 97 -3.45 3.86 13.72
CA GLU A 97 -4.22 2.80 14.35
C GLU A 97 -5.68 3.24 14.36
N PHE A 98 -6.47 2.80 13.38
CA PHE A 98 -7.91 2.74 13.59
C PHE A 98 -8.15 1.64 14.62
N GLY A 99 -8.48 2.05 15.84
CA GLY A 99 -9.15 1.18 16.78
C GLY A 99 -10.42 0.66 16.11
N ILE A 100 -10.44 -0.63 15.82
CA ILE A 100 -11.67 -1.35 15.50
C ILE A 100 -12.52 -1.29 16.77
N LEU A 101 -13.58 -0.48 16.76
CA LEU A 101 -14.74 -0.68 17.61
C LEU A 101 -15.64 -1.75 16.98
#